data_AF-A0A0S8JGX3-F1
#
_entry.id   AF-A0A0S8JGX3-F1
#
_cell.length_a   1.000
_cell.length_b   1.000
_cell.length_c   1.000
_cell.angle_alpha   90.00
_cell.angle_beta   90.00
_cell.angle_gamma   90.00
#
_symmetry.space_group_name_H-M   'P 1'
#
loop_
_entity.id
_entity.type
_entity.pdbx_description
1 polymer ?
#
loop_
_entity_poly.entity_id
_entity_poly.type
_entity_poly.pdbx_seq_one_letter_code
_entity_poly.pdbx_strand_id
1 'polypeptide(L)'
;MLDAGRHPRIELLAYSDVIDVSGSVGDFRVKVRRRARYVDEERCTACGLCVEKCPKKVPDEFDMTLRERRAIYLYFAQGIPAVMTIDPDACIYFEKGKCRVCERVCEREAIDFEQSERDVELDVGAIVVATGLDLFDPSQLVEYGYGRIPNVITGLEYERLINATGPTQGHLLRPSDGKLAERVGYVQCVGSRDTRYCNYCSSICCMCSIKDAMLAREHDPKSMSYIFHTDFRNAGKWFQRYQIRGEEDYGIEYIRGRVAEITEDDEHNPVLWFEDTRTGAVSSLTVDLVVLATAAVPSRGTAEIARLLTLEVDEHGFIRGNGRSGEETSVEGIFACGFCRGPADIPESVCQASAAAALAARIVVCRK
;
A
#
# COMPACT_ATOMS: atom_id res chain seq x y z
N MET A 1 -11.76 -9.05 -5.67
CA MET A 1 -12.52 -7.78 -5.54
C MET A 1 -13.75 -7.72 -6.44
N LEU A 2 -13.68 -8.12 -7.72
CA LEU A 2 -14.85 -8.10 -8.61
C LEU A 2 -16.05 -8.89 -8.06
N ASP A 3 -15.79 -10.08 -7.52
CA ASP A 3 -16.84 -10.91 -6.92
C ASP A 3 -17.51 -10.20 -5.74
N ALA A 4 -16.72 -9.62 -4.82
CA ALA A 4 -17.23 -8.88 -3.68
C ALA A 4 -18.10 -7.69 -4.11
N GLY A 5 -17.68 -6.94 -5.14
CA GLY A 5 -18.42 -5.79 -5.65
C GLY A 5 -19.73 -6.14 -6.38
N ARG A 6 -20.00 -7.42 -6.67
CA ARG A 6 -21.23 -7.90 -7.33
C ARG A 6 -22.00 -8.92 -6.49
N HIS A 7 -21.53 -9.21 -5.28
CA HIS A 7 -22.10 -10.29 -4.48
C HIS A 7 -23.43 -9.86 -3.85
N PRO A 8 -24.52 -10.62 -3.99
CA PRO A 8 -25.87 -10.20 -3.56
C PRO A 8 -26.04 -10.08 -2.04
N ARG A 9 -25.06 -10.55 -1.26
CA ARG A 9 -25.03 -10.46 0.22
C ARG A 9 -23.89 -9.60 0.75
N ILE A 10 -23.23 -8.82 -0.11
CA ILE A 10 -22.19 -7.87 0.30
C ILE A 10 -22.62 -6.50 -0.22
N GLU A 11 -22.82 -5.57 0.70
CA GLU A 11 -22.95 -4.15 0.37
C GLU A 11 -21.57 -3.50 0.44
N LEU A 12 -21.09 -2.98 -0.70
CA LEU A 12 -19.79 -2.30 -0.77
C LEU A 12 -19.96 -0.79 -0.61
N LEU A 13 -19.60 -0.27 0.56
CA LEU A 13 -19.59 1.16 0.85
C LEU A 13 -18.19 1.75 0.58
N ALA A 14 -17.81 1.83 -0.69
CA ALA A 14 -16.53 2.43 -1.08
C ALA A 14 -16.54 3.96 -0.87
N TYR A 15 -15.37 4.56 -0.64
CA TYR A 15 -15.21 6.00 -0.38
C TYR A 15 -16.09 6.46 0.80
N SER A 16 -16.04 5.68 1.88
CA SER A 16 -16.84 5.87 3.08
C SER A 16 -16.00 5.53 4.32
N ASP A 17 -16.28 6.17 5.45
CA ASP A 17 -15.58 5.97 6.72
C ASP A 17 -16.55 5.59 7.83
N VAL A 18 -16.14 4.69 8.72
CA VAL A 18 -16.86 4.45 9.98
C VAL A 18 -16.57 5.61 10.91
N ILE A 19 -17.61 6.31 11.37
CA ILE A 19 -17.47 7.52 12.20
C ILE A 19 -17.97 7.34 13.64
N ASP A 20 -18.82 6.34 13.89
CA ASP A 20 -19.30 6.00 15.23
C ASP A 20 -19.69 4.53 15.31
N VAL A 21 -19.44 3.92 16.48
CA VAL A 21 -19.87 2.56 16.77
C VAL A 21 -20.35 2.50 18.22
N SER A 22 -21.57 2.00 18.40
CA SER A 22 -22.16 1.80 19.72
C SER A 22 -22.83 0.43 19.81
N GLY A 23 -23.23 0.04 21.02
CA GLY A 23 -23.84 -1.26 21.28
C GLY A 23 -22.83 -2.29 21.78
N SER A 24 -23.17 -3.56 21.62
CA SER A 24 -22.39 -4.69 22.14
C SER A 24 -22.47 -5.89 21.21
N VAL A 25 -21.71 -6.95 21.50
CA VAL A 25 -21.73 -8.21 20.72
C VAL A 25 -23.15 -8.62 20.34
N GLY A 26 -23.35 -8.89 19.05
CA GLY A 26 -24.64 -9.26 18.50
C GLY A 26 -25.55 -8.09 18.14
N ASP A 27 -25.37 -6.89 18.71
CA ASP A 27 -26.25 -5.73 18.50
C ASP A 27 -25.45 -4.42 18.44
N PHE A 28 -24.58 -4.29 17.43
CA PHE A 28 -23.84 -3.07 17.18
C PHE A 28 -24.62 -2.14 16.25
N ARG A 29 -24.57 -0.85 16.54
CA ARG A 29 -25.00 0.22 15.64
C ARG A 29 -23.77 0.93 15.11
N VAL A 30 -23.58 0.88 13.80
CA VAL A 30 -22.42 1.46 13.11
C VAL A 30 -22.90 2.61 12.25
N LYS A 31 -22.34 3.79 12.48
CA LYS A 31 -22.58 4.96 11.64
C LYS A 31 -21.44 5.10 10.64
N VAL A 32 -21.79 5.10 9.36
CA VAL A 32 -20.86 5.20 8.24
C VAL A 32 -21.11 6.50 7.48
N ARG A 33 -20.08 7.33 7.33
CA ARG A 33 -20.12 8.51 6.48
C ARG A 33 -19.72 8.14 5.06
N ARG A 34 -20.66 8.29 4.12
CA ARG A 34 -20.36 8.22 2.69
C ARG A 34 -19.93 9.60 2.21
N ARG A 35 -18.69 9.71 1.73
CA ARG A 35 -18.17 10.96 1.18
C ARG A 35 -18.81 11.26 -0.18
N ALA A 36 -18.93 12.54 -0.52
CA ALA A 36 -19.41 12.97 -1.83
C ALA A 36 -18.32 12.71 -2.88
N ARG A 37 -18.62 11.90 -3.89
CA ARG A 37 -17.77 11.75 -5.09
C ARG A 37 -17.92 12.91 -6.05
N TYR A 38 -18.99 13.69 -5.89
CA TYR A 38 -19.54 14.65 -6.85
C TYR A 38 -19.84 14.01 -8.22
N VAL A 39 -20.11 12.71 -8.18
CA VAL A 39 -20.44 11.86 -9.32
C VAL A 39 -21.50 10.85 -8.86
N ASP A 40 -22.60 10.78 -9.59
CA ASP A 40 -23.66 9.78 -9.43
C ASP A 40 -23.11 8.39 -9.80
N GLU A 41 -23.06 7.50 -8.80
CA GLU A 41 -22.51 6.14 -8.93
C GLU A 41 -23.34 5.25 -9.89
N GLU A 42 -24.64 5.48 -10.03
CA GLU A 42 -25.53 4.68 -10.89
C GLU A 42 -25.47 5.10 -12.36
N ARG A 43 -25.25 6.40 -12.61
CA ARG A 43 -25.16 6.95 -13.97
C ARG A 43 -23.77 6.84 -14.57
N CYS A 44 -22.73 6.88 -13.73
CA CYS A 44 -21.34 6.88 -14.17
C CYS A 44 -20.97 5.55 -14.84
N THR A 45 -20.35 5.64 -16.02
CA THR A 45 -19.84 4.46 -16.75
C THR A 45 -18.32 4.35 -16.71
N ALA A 46 -17.64 5.25 -15.98
CA ALA A 46 -16.19 5.37 -15.93
C ALA A 46 -15.48 5.43 -17.31
N CYS A 47 -16.11 6.05 -18.32
CA CYS A 47 -15.56 6.14 -19.67
C CYS A 47 -14.28 6.99 -19.81
N GLY A 48 -13.96 7.83 -18.83
CA GLY A 48 -12.70 8.61 -18.78
C GLY A 48 -12.72 9.96 -19.51
N LEU A 49 -13.74 10.28 -20.31
CA LEU A 49 -13.80 11.56 -21.05
C LEU A 49 -13.68 12.79 -20.15
N CYS A 50 -14.29 12.76 -18.96
CA CYS A 50 -14.20 13.84 -17.99
C CYS A 50 -12.77 14.02 -17.43
N VAL A 51 -12.00 12.95 -17.29
CA VAL A 51 -10.60 12.96 -16.87
C VAL A 51 -9.75 13.59 -17.97
N GLU A 52 -9.88 13.14 -19.21
CA GLU A 52 -9.11 13.65 -20.36
C GLU A 52 -9.26 15.16 -20.54
N LYS A 53 -10.46 15.70 -20.29
CA LYS A 53 -10.76 17.13 -20.49
C LYS A 53 -10.53 17.99 -19.25
N CYS A 54 -10.25 17.40 -18.09
CA CYS A 54 -10.01 18.17 -16.87
C CYS A 54 -8.70 18.97 -16.97
N PRO A 55 -8.72 20.30 -16.83
CA PRO A 55 -7.51 21.10 -16.99
C PRO A 55 -6.58 21.06 -15.76
N LYS A 56 -7.11 20.78 -14.56
CA LYS A 56 -6.31 20.71 -13.33
C LYS A 56 -5.53 19.41 -13.28
N LYS A 57 -4.24 19.52 -13.04
CA LYS A 57 -3.34 18.41 -12.69
C LYS A 57 -2.96 18.49 -11.22
N VAL A 58 -2.85 17.34 -10.57
CA VAL A 58 -2.40 17.20 -9.18
C VAL A 58 -1.57 15.92 -9.04
N PRO A 59 -0.66 15.83 -8.05
CA PRO A 59 0.09 14.61 -7.80
C PRO A 59 -0.84 13.40 -7.59
N ASP A 60 -0.49 12.26 -8.18
CA ASP A 60 -1.26 11.01 -8.06
C ASP A 60 -0.78 10.21 -6.84
N GLU A 61 -1.60 10.16 -5.79
CA GLU A 61 -1.27 9.49 -4.53
C GLU A 61 -1.17 7.97 -4.71
N PHE A 62 -1.96 7.38 -5.62
CA PHE A 62 -1.90 5.96 -5.91
C PHE A 62 -0.57 5.57 -6.56
N ASP A 63 -0.02 6.46 -7.37
CA ASP A 63 1.27 6.31 -8.03
C ASP A 63 2.43 6.97 -7.26
N MET A 64 2.30 7.13 -5.95
CA MET A 64 3.36 7.67 -5.07
C MET A 64 3.89 9.03 -5.55
N THR A 65 3.04 9.86 -6.14
CA THR A 65 3.40 11.17 -6.74
C THR A 65 4.36 11.12 -7.93
N LEU A 66 4.65 9.93 -8.47
CA LEU A 66 5.52 9.73 -9.63
C LEU A 66 4.88 10.17 -10.96
N ARG A 67 3.58 10.48 -10.94
CA ARG A 67 2.87 11.15 -12.04
C ARG A 67 1.81 12.10 -11.51
N GLU A 68 1.24 12.87 -12.42
CA GLU A 68 0.08 13.71 -12.15
C GLU A 68 -1.21 13.01 -12.57
N ARG A 69 -2.22 13.02 -11.70
CA ARG A 69 -3.62 12.74 -12.04
C ARG A 69 -4.38 14.04 -12.30
N ARG A 70 -5.67 13.92 -12.59
CA ARG A 70 -6.59 15.06 -12.74
C ARG A 70 -7.46 15.21 -11.50
N ALA A 71 -8.08 16.38 -11.34
CA ALA A 71 -8.98 16.62 -10.20
C ALA A 71 -10.20 15.70 -10.22
N ILE A 72 -10.72 15.33 -11.40
CA ILE A 72 -11.64 14.20 -11.55
C ILE A 72 -10.84 12.98 -12.01
N TYR A 73 -11.01 11.85 -11.32
CA TYR A 73 -10.14 10.68 -11.50
C TYR A 73 -10.86 9.37 -11.19
N LEU A 74 -10.30 8.28 -11.67
CA LEU A 74 -10.55 6.92 -11.17
C LEU A 74 -9.33 6.52 -10.36
N TYR A 75 -9.52 5.98 -9.14
CA TYR A 75 -8.39 5.73 -8.22
C TYR A 75 -7.30 4.84 -8.84
N PHE A 76 -7.69 3.82 -9.59
CA PHE A 76 -6.81 3.06 -10.49
C PHE A 76 -7.65 2.33 -11.55
N ALA A 77 -7.00 1.85 -12.62
CA ALA A 77 -7.69 1.32 -13.81
C ALA A 77 -8.67 0.16 -13.53
N GLN A 78 -8.40 -0.68 -12.53
CA GLN A 78 -9.24 -1.81 -12.13
C GLN A 78 -9.99 -1.55 -10.81
N GLY A 79 -10.14 -0.28 -10.42
CA GLY A 79 -10.86 0.14 -9.22
C GLY A 79 -12.30 -0.35 -9.19
N ILE A 80 -12.74 -0.84 -8.03
CA ILE A 80 -14.11 -1.30 -7.79
C ILE A 80 -14.67 -0.55 -6.57
N PRO A 81 -15.81 0.15 -6.70
CA PRO A 81 -16.60 0.33 -7.92
C PRO A 81 -15.86 1.18 -8.96
N ALA A 82 -16.13 0.91 -10.24
CA ALA A 82 -15.56 1.67 -11.36
C ALA A 82 -16.35 2.98 -11.52
N VAL A 83 -16.12 3.94 -10.61
CA VAL A 83 -16.80 5.24 -10.57
C VAL A 83 -15.78 6.35 -10.41
N MET A 84 -15.93 7.41 -11.21
CA MET A 84 -15.10 8.60 -11.13
C MET A 84 -15.36 9.37 -9.84
N THR A 85 -14.34 10.07 -9.33
CA THR A 85 -14.42 10.89 -8.12
C THR A 85 -13.81 12.25 -8.41
N ILE A 86 -14.45 13.33 -7.98
CA ILE A 86 -13.88 14.67 -8.01
C ILE A 86 -13.24 14.94 -6.65
N ASP A 87 -11.96 15.27 -6.67
CA ASP A 87 -11.24 15.80 -5.53
C ASP A 87 -11.64 17.27 -5.31
N PRO A 88 -12.36 17.59 -4.22
CA PRO A 88 -12.85 18.94 -3.98
C PRO A 88 -11.71 19.93 -3.69
N ASP A 89 -10.61 19.47 -3.09
CA ASP A 89 -9.47 20.32 -2.70
C ASP A 89 -8.64 20.74 -3.92
N ALA A 90 -8.69 19.93 -4.99
CA ALA A 90 -8.00 20.21 -6.25
C ALA A 90 -8.87 20.91 -7.30
N CYS A 91 -10.20 20.75 -7.24
CA CYS A 91 -11.08 21.08 -8.34
C CYS A 91 -11.33 22.60 -8.47
N ILE A 92 -11.08 23.14 -9.66
CA ILE A 92 -11.27 24.57 -9.97
C ILE A 92 -12.73 25.02 -9.80
N TYR A 93 -13.71 24.11 -9.92
CA TYR A 93 -15.10 24.44 -9.61
C TYR A 93 -15.26 24.82 -8.13
N PHE A 94 -14.75 24.01 -7.21
CA PHE A 94 -14.87 24.28 -5.79
C PHE A 94 -13.94 25.42 -5.34
N GLU A 95 -12.79 25.61 -5.99
CA GLU A 95 -11.90 26.76 -5.72
C GLU A 95 -12.46 28.11 -6.21
N LYS A 96 -13.08 28.15 -7.42
CA LYS A 96 -13.36 29.42 -8.14
C LYS A 96 -14.79 29.54 -8.69
N GLY A 97 -15.61 28.50 -8.61
CA GLY A 97 -17.02 28.50 -9.00
C GLY A 97 -17.33 28.47 -10.50
N LYS A 98 -16.34 28.30 -11.39
CA LYS A 98 -16.54 28.51 -12.85
C LYS A 98 -16.27 27.32 -13.76
N CYS A 99 -15.39 26.40 -13.37
CA CYS A 99 -15.01 25.28 -14.24
C CYS A 99 -16.10 24.21 -14.25
N ARG A 100 -16.74 23.97 -15.40
CA ARG A 100 -17.78 22.94 -15.58
C ARG A 100 -17.48 22.03 -16.78
N VAL A 101 -16.21 21.83 -17.10
CA VAL A 101 -15.80 21.07 -18.30
C VAL A 101 -16.20 19.60 -18.18
N CYS A 102 -15.94 18.96 -17.04
CA CYS A 102 -16.30 17.56 -16.81
C CYS A 102 -17.81 17.31 -16.92
N GLU A 103 -18.63 18.24 -16.41
CA GLU A 103 -20.10 18.20 -16.52
C GLU A 103 -20.54 18.28 -17.99
N ARG A 104 -20.03 19.26 -18.77
CA ARG A 104 -20.40 19.45 -20.18
C ARG A 104 -20.07 18.28 -21.10
N VAL A 105 -19.03 17.50 -20.78
CA VAL A 105 -18.59 16.36 -21.60
C VAL A 105 -19.15 15.02 -21.11
N CYS A 106 -19.86 15.01 -19.98
CA CYS A 106 -20.46 13.79 -19.44
C CYS A 106 -21.83 13.53 -20.07
N GLU A 107 -21.88 12.69 -21.10
CA GLU A 107 -23.13 12.33 -21.80
C GLU A 107 -24.18 11.64 -20.90
N ARG A 108 -23.75 11.05 -19.79
CA ARG A 108 -24.62 10.36 -18.82
C ARG A 108 -25.17 11.28 -17.74
N GLU A 109 -24.79 12.57 -17.76
CA GLU A 109 -25.21 13.55 -16.76
C GLU A 109 -24.98 13.04 -15.33
N ALA A 110 -23.79 12.47 -15.11
CA ALA A 110 -23.41 11.85 -13.85
C ALA A 110 -22.65 12.81 -12.92
N ILE A 111 -22.21 13.97 -13.40
CA ILE A 111 -21.50 14.94 -12.54
C ILE A 111 -22.53 15.71 -11.70
N ASP A 112 -22.33 15.71 -10.40
CA ASP A 112 -23.20 16.42 -9.45
C ASP A 112 -22.34 17.17 -8.43
N PHE A 113 -22.12 18.46 -8.67
CA PHE A 113 -21.35 19.30 -7.76
C PHE A 113 -22.10 19.67 -6.47
N GLU A 114 -23.41 19.43 -6.40
CA GLU A 114 -24.24 19.71 -5.23
C GLU A 114 -24.37 18.48 -4.32
N GLN A 115 -23.85 17.32 -4.74
CA GLN A 115 -23.79 16.12 -3.93
C GLN A 115 -23.11 16.42 -2.59
N SER A 116 -23.80 16.10 -1.50
CA SER A 116 -23.25 16.22 -0.14
C SER A 116 -22.88 14.86 0.43
N GLU A 117 -22.02 14.88 1.44
CA GLU A 117 -21.80 13.70 2.28
C GLU A 117 -23.12 13.24 2.91
N ARG A 118 -23.25 11.95 3.15
CA ARG A 118 -24.41 11.36 3.83
C ARG A 118 -23.97 10.33 4.85
N ASP A 119 -24.60 10.38 6.01
CA ASP A 119 -24.40 9.37 7.04
C ASP A 119 -25.45 8.25 6.86
N VAL A 120 -25.02 7.00 7.01
CA VAL A 120 -25.86 5.79 6.98
C VAL A 120 -25.67 5.04 8.29
N GLU A 121 -26.76 4.55 8.87
CA GLU A 121 -26.72 3.71 10.06
C GLU A 121 -26.93 2.24 9.68
N LEU A 122 -26.11 1.36 10.23
CA LEU A 122 -26.12 -0.08 9.99
C LEU A 122 -26.22 -0.82 11.32
N ASP A 123 -27.21 -1.71 11.44
CA ASP A 123 -27.29 -2.67 12.54
C ASP A 123 -26.51 -3.93 12.17
N VAL A 124 -25.46 -4.26 12.92
CA VAL A 124 -24.59 -5.41 12.63
C VAL A 124 -24.36 -6.27 13.87
N GLY A 125 -24.25 -7.60 13.67
CA GLY A 125 -24.02 -8.54 14.77
C GLY A 125 -22.55 -8.69 15.18
N ALA A 126 -21.62 -8.46 14.24
CA ALA A 126 -20.19 -8.61 14.44
C ALA A 126 -19.43 -7.64 13.53
N ILE A 127 -18.21 -7.29 13.93
CA ILE A 127 -17.32 -6.37 13.19
C ILE A 127 -15.99 -7.08 12.93
N VAL A 128 -15.45 -6.92 11.71
CA VAL A 128 -14.11 -7.41 11.35
C VAL A 128 -13.25 -6.22 10.91
N VAL A 129 -12.14 -5.99 11.59
CA VAL A 129 -11.17 -4.95 11.27
C VAL A 129 -10.08 -5.50 10.36
N ALA A 130 -9.96 -4.94 9.16
CA ALA A 130 -8.98 -5.34 8.15
C ALA A 130 -8.33 -4.11 7.49
N THR A 131 -7.92 -3.13 8.29
CA THR A 131 -7.41 -1.82 7.84
C THR A 131 -6.04 -1.89 7.16
N GLY A 132 -5.35 -3.03 7.24
CA GLY A 132 -4.10 -3.26 6.51
C GLY A 132 -2.91 -2.49 7.07
N LEU A 133 -2.05 -2.03 6.17
CA LEU A 133 -0.74 -1.44 6.47
C LEU A 133 -0.51 -0.14 5.71
N ASP A 134 0.42 0.65 6.23
CA ASP A 134 1.15 1.69 5.50
C ASP A 134 2.65 1.36 5.51
N LEU A 135 3.46 2.16 4.82
CA LEU A 135 4.91 2.05 4.85
C LEU A 135 5.52 3.15 5.72
N PHE A 136 6.58 2.77 6.44
CA PHE A 136 7.44 3.68 7.16
C PHE A 136 8.08 4.68 6.21
N ASP A 137 8.05 5.97 6.57
CA ASP A 137 8.71 7.03 5.82
C ASP A 137 10.22 7.01 6.07
N PRO A 138 11.05 6.64 5.08
CA PRO A 138 12.48 6.53 5.25
C PRO A 138 13.21 7.88 5.22
N SER A 139 12.51 9.01 5.04
CA SER A 139 13.12 10.35 5.11
C SER A 139 13.80 10.63 6.46
N GLN A 140 13.38 9.92 7.51
CA GLN A 140 13.97 9.98 8.85
C GLN A 140 15.35 9.28 8.94
N LEU A 141 15.65 8.36 8.02
CA LEU A 141 16.92 7.64 7.91
C LEU A 141 17.83 8.39 6.93
N VAL A 142 18.35 9.52 7.38
CA VAL A 142 19.14 10.46 6.57
C VAL A 142 20.36 9.79 5.92
N GLU A 143 20.91 8.74 6.54
CA GLU A 143 22.02 7.94 6.03
C GLU A 143 21.71 7.28 4.68
N TYR A 144 20.43 7.05 4.35
CA TYR A 144 20.03 6.43 3.08
C TYR A 144 19.67 7.43 1.98
N GLY A 145 19.63 8.73 2.28
CA GLY A 145 19.49 9.77 1.26
C GLY A 145 18.14 9.82 0.53
N TYR A 146 17.09 9.17 1.02
CA TYR A 146 15.75 9.26 0.44
C TYR A 146 15.23 10.71 0.43
N GLY A 147 14.68 11.16 -0.69
CA GLY A 147 14.27 12.55 -0.93
C GLY A 147 15.41 13.53 -1.20
N ARG A 148 16.68 13.15 -0.94
CA ARG A 148 17.87 13.95 -1.28
C ARG A 148 18.51 13.46 -2.58
N ILE A 149 18.72 12.16 -2.71
CA ILE A 149 19.30 11.51 -3.89
C ILE A 149 18.13 11.06 -4.77
N PRO A 150 17.93 11.62 -5.97
CA PRO A 150 16.72 11.37 -6.76
C PRO A 150 16.52 9.89 -7.12
N ASN A 151 17.62 9.15 -7.29
CA ASN A 151 17.60 7.73 -7.65
C ASN A 151 17.53 6.76 -6.46
N VAL A 152 17.19 7.27 -5.26
CA VAL A 152 16.84 6.44 -4.10
C VAL A 152 15.31 6.48 -3.92
N ILE A 153 14.66 5.35 -4.13
CA ILE A 153 13.21 5.18 -4.04
C ILE A 153 12.83 4.11 -3.01
N THR A 154 11.57 4.08 -2.61
CA THR A 154 10.96 3.03 -1.78
C THR A 154 10.56 1.83 -2.61
N GLY A 155 10.36 0.68 -1.96
CA GLY A 155 9.79 -0.51 -2.59
C GLY A 155 8.41 -0.27 -3.22
N LEU A 156 7.58 0.59 -2.63
CA LEU A 156 6.26 0.87 -3.22
C LEU A 156 6.34 1.76 -4.46
N GLU A 157 7.24 2.74 -4.49
CA GLU A 157 7.53 3.51 -5.70
C GLU A 157 8.06 2.60 -6.81
N TYR A 158 8.96 1.65 -6.49
CA TYR A 158 9.39 0.62 -7.44
C TYR A 158 8.19 -0.15 -8.02
N GLU A 159 7.27 -0.62 -7.16
CA GLU A 159 6.07 -1.35 -7.58
C GLU A 159 5.20 -0.52 -8.52
N ARG A 160 5.14 0.80 -8.34
CA ARG A 160 4.44 1.70 -9.26
C ARG A 160 5.16 1.80 -10.60
N LEU A 161 6.47 2.00 -10.61
CA LEU A 161 7.27 2.12 -11.84
C LEU A 161 7.21 0.84 -12.70
N ILE A 162 7.39 -0.33 -12.09
CA ILE A 162 7.39 -1.61 -12.82
C ILE A 162 5.97 -2.07 -13.21
N ASN A 163 4.92 -1.43 -12.69
CA ASN A 163 3.54 -1.78 -13.06
C ASN A 163 3.23 -1.37 -14.51
N ALA A 164 2.64 -2.29 -15.28
CA ALA A 164 2.24 -2.04 -16.67
C ALA A 164 1.25 -0.85 -16.84
N THR A 165 0.43 -0.55 -15.84
CA THR A 165 -0.50 0.59 -15.83
C THR A 165 0.01 1.78 -15.00
N GLY A 166 1.24 1.66 -14.48
CA GLY A 166 1.94 2.67 -13.71
C GLY A 166 2.48 3.83 -14.55
N PRO A 167 3.14 4.81 -13.90
CA PRO A 167 3.67 6.03 -14.53
C PRO A 167 4.63 5.78 -15.69
N THR A 168 5.45 4.74 -15.62
CA THR A 168 6.47 4.41 -16.62
C THR A 168 6.11 3.18 -17.45
N GLN A 169 4.84 2.75 -17.41
CA GLN A 169 4.30 1.64 -18.22
C GLN A 169 5.08 0.33 -18.08
N GLY A 170 5.65 0.08 -16.90
CA GLY A 170 6.44 -1.11 -16.61
C GLY A 170 7.92 -1.01 -16.97
N HIS A 171 8.42 0.16 -17.32
CA HIS A 171 9.85 0.39 -17.48
C HIS A 171 10.45 0.97 -16.19
N LEU A 172 11.55 0.37 -15.73
CA LEU A 172 12.26 0.86 -14.55
C LEU A 172 13.20 2.00 -14.96
N LEU A 173 12.68 3.23 -14.85
CA LEU A 173 13.40 4.44 -15.21
C LEU A 173 13.94 5.15 -13.97
N ARG A 174 15.15 5.70 -14.08
CA ARG A 174 15.78 6.56 -13.09
C ARG A 174 14.97 7.86 -12.92
N PRO A 175 14.55 8.23 -11.71
CA PRO A 175 13.86 9.49 -11.48
C PRO A 175 14.67 10.74 -11.86
N SER A 176 16.01 10.69 -11.80
CA SER A 176 16.85 11.85 -12.10
C SER A 176 16.82 12.29 -13.57
N ASP A 177 16.80 11.33 -14.50
CA ASP A 177 17.04 11.60 -15.93
C ASP A 177 16.19 10.76 -16.90
N GLY A 178 15.35 9.85 -16.38
CA GLY A 178 14.46 9.02 -17.17
C GLY A 178 15.15 7.91 -17.97
N LYS A 179 16.45 7.66 -17.76
CA LYS A 179 17.14 6.52 -18.39
C LYS A 179 16.77 5.20 -17.70
N LEU A 180 16.97 4.09 -18.40
CA LEU A 180 16.81 2.75 -17.81
C LEU A 180 17.82 2.56 -16.67
N ALA A 181 17.37 1.95 -15.57
CA ALA A 181 18.24 1.51 -14.49
C ALA A 181 18.72 0.08 -14.76
N GLU A 182 19.96 -0.08 -15.24
CA GLU A 182 20.54 -1.39 -15.53
C GLU A 182 21.18 -2.02 -14.28
N ARG A 183 21.57 -1.23 -13.28
CA ARG A 183 22.11 -1.71 -11.99
C ARG A 183 21.22 -1.25 -10.86
N VAL A 184 20.62 -2.19 -10.13
CA VAL A 184 19.64 -1.88 -9.07
C VAL A 184 20.08 -2.48 -7.74
N GLY A 185 20.20 -1.63 -6.72
CA GLY A 185 20.51 -2.03 -5.35
C GLY A 185 19.25 -2.08 -4.48
N TYR A 186 18.99 -3.20 -3.81
CA TYR A 186 17.86 -3.36 -2.87
C TYR A 186 18.38 -3.40 -1.44
N VAL A 187 17.96 -2.46 -0.60
CA VAL A 187 18.41 -2.35 0.79
C VAL A 187 17.36 -2.93 1.73
N GLN A 188 17.67 -4.03 2.40
CA GLN A 188 16.76 -4.69 3.32
C GLN A 188 16.67 -3.98 4.68
N CYS A 189 15.57 -4.26 5.39
CA CYS A 189 15.36 -3.84 6.79
C CYS A 189 15.44 -2.32 6.99
N VAL A 190 14.95 -1.53 6.03
CA VAL A 190 14.94 -0.07 6.15
C VAL A 190 13.84 0.32 7.14
N GLY A 191 14.22 0.71 8.36
CA GLY A 191 13.31 1.02 9.46
C GLY A 191 12.81 -0.20 10.25
N SER A 192 12.91 -1.43 9.71
CA SER A 192 12.61 -2.68 10.42
C SER A 192 13.85 -3.23 11.14
N ARG A 193 13.63 -4.01 12.20
CA ARG A 193 14.71 -4.57 13.04
C ARG A 193 15.69 -3.48 13.48
N ASP A 194 15.15 -2.30 13.72
CA ASP A 194 15.89 -1.11 14.13
C ASP A 194 15.31 -0.65 15.47
N THR A 195 16.12 -0.69 16.52
CA THR A 195 15.70 -0.34 17.89
C THR A 195 15.36 1.13 18.04
N ARG A 196 15.75 1.98 17.08
CA ARG A 196 15.38 3.40 17.02
C ARG A 196 13.96 3.62 16.47
N TYR A 197 13.46 2.68 15.66
CA TYR A 197 12.19 2.77 14.94
C TYR A 197 11.36 1.50 15.17
N CYS A 198 11.19 0.64 14.15
CA CYS A 198 10.41 -0.59 14.29
C CYS A 198 11.31 -1.74 14.76
N ASN A 199 11.20 -2.09 16.05
CA ASN A 199 11.91 -3.22 16.65
C ASN A 199 11.25 -4.59 16.34
N TYR A 200 10.77 -4.75 15.11
CA TYR A 200 10.20 -5.99 14.59
C TYR A 200 10.58 -6.16 13.12
N CYS A 201 10.38 -7.37 12.61
CA CYS A 201 10.55 -7.68 11.20
C CYS A 201 9.21 -7.51 10.48
N SER A 202 9.18 -6.79 9.36
CA SER A 202 7.96 -6.60 8.56
C SER A 202 7.57 -7.82 7.71
N SER A 203 8.34 -8.92 7.78
CA SER A 203 8.09 -10.26 7.22
C SER A 203 8.00 -10.37 5.69
N ILE A 204 7.63 -9.30 4.98
CA ILE A 204 7.40 -9.31 3.52
C ILE A 204 8.60 -8.80 2.71
N CYS A 205 9.43 -7.92 3.29
CA CYS A 205 10.45 -7.16 2.55
C CYS A 205 11.47 -8.04 1.80
N CYS A 206 11.96 -9.12 2.42
CA CYS A 206 12.90 -10.04 1.76
C CYS A 206 12.31 -10.65 0.48
N MET A 207 11.07 -11.13 0.56
CA MET A 207 10.39 -11.78 -0.57
C MET A 207 10.00 -10.76 -1.64
N CYS A 208 9.54 -9.57 -1.25
CA CYS A 208 9.25 -8.47 -2.18
C CYS A 208 10.50 -8.11 -2.99
N SER A 209 11.64 -7.89 -2.35
CA SER A 209 12.85 -7.50 -3.09
C SER A 209 13.41 -8.59 -3.99
N ILE A 210 13.29 -9.87 -3.64
CA ILE A 210 13.65 -10.98 -4.55
C ILE A 210 12.71 -10.95 -5.76
N LYS A 211 11.40 -10.79 -5.54
CA LYS A 211 10.40 -10.69 -6.60
C LYS A 211 10.65 -9.47 -7.50
N ASP A 212 10.93 -8.31 -6.92
CA ASP A 212 11.28 -7.08 -7.64
C ASP A 212 12.54 -7.27 -8.48
N ALA A 213 13.60 -7.81 -7.88
CA ALA A 213 14.86 -8.07 -8.58
C ALA A 213 14.69 -9.03 -9.77
N MET A 214 13.85 -10.05 -9.65
CA MET A 214 13.50 -10.95 -10.76
C MET A 214 12.69 -10.21 -11.84
N LEU A 215 11.68 -9.43 -11.46
CA LEU A 215 10.86 -8.66 -12.40
C LEU A 215 11.67 -7.63 -13.19
N ALA A 216 12.63 -6.94 -12.54
CA ALA A 216 13.54 -6.03 -13.22
C ALA A 216 14.28 -6.74 -14.38
N ARG A 217 14.76 -7.96 -14.15
CA ARG A 217 15.44 -8.79 -15.16
C ARG A 217 14.50 -9.31 -16.25
N GLU A 218 13.24 -9.60 -15.92
CA GLU A 218 12.22 -10.01 -16.92
C GLU A 218 11.86 -8.86 -17.88
N HIS A 219 11.78 -7.64 -17.35
CA HIS A 219 11.47 -6.44 -18.13
C HIS A 219 12.69 -5.92 -18.92
N ASP A 220 13.90 -6.03 -18.35
CA ASP A 220 15.15 -5.73 -19.04
C ASP A 220 16.20 -6.84 -18.78
N PRO A 221 16.52 -7.67 -19.77
CA PRO A 221 17.53 -8.73 -19.66
C PRO A 221 18.96 -8.22 -19.38
N LYS A 222 19.22 -6.91 -19.43
CA LYS A 222 20.51 -6.33 -19.01
C LYS A 222 20.55 -5.96 -17.54
N SER A 223 19.39 -5.84 -16.88
CA SER A 223 19.30 -5.44 -15.48
C SER A 223 20.07 -6.41 -14.58
N MET A 224 20.91 -5.87 -13.71
CA MET A 224 21.69 -6.57 -12.69
C MET A 224 21.22 -6.09 -11.31
N SER A 225 20.81 -7.04 -10.47
CA SER A 225 20.20 -6.75 -9.18
C SER A 225 21.11 -7.19 -8.03
N TYR A 226 21.28 -6.33 -7.04
CA TYR A 226 22.08 -6.56 -5.84
C TYR A 226 21.20 -6.41 -4.60
N ILE A 227 21.10 -7.43 -3.74
CA ILE A 227 20.28 -7.35 -2.52
C ILE A 227 21.19 -7.36 -1.29
N PHE A 228 21.15 -6.25 -0.54
CA PHE A 228 21.90 -6.05 0.69
C PHE A 228 21.06 -6.49 1.90
N HIS A 229 21.49 -7.55 2.58
CA HIS A 229 20.73 -8.15 3.66
C HIS A 229 21.57 -8.51 4.89
N THR A 230 20.92 -8.60 6.05
CA THR A 230 21.50 -9.25 7.24
C THR A 230 21.18 -10.75 7.24
N ASP A 231 19.89 -11.08 7.10
CA ASP A 231 19.36 -12.44 7.02
C ASP A 231 18.21 -12.44 6.01
N PHE A 232 18.07 -13.52 5.24
CA PHE A 232 16.85 -13.77 4.49
C PHE A 232 15.83 -14.47 5.39
N ARG A 233 14.61 -13.92 5.47
CA ARG A 233 13.50 -14.48 6.27
C ARG A 233 12.42 -15.04 5.36
N ASN A 234 12.80 -16.06 4.61
CA ASN A 234 11.96 -16.69 3.59
C ASN A 234 11.04 -17.75 4.23
N ALA A 235 10.23 -17.32 5.19
CA ALA A 235 9.30 -18.17 5.93
C ALA A 235 8.03 -18.38 5.11
N GLY A 236 7.86 -19.60 4.58
CA GLY A 236 6.70 -19.95 3.77
C GLY A 236 6.98 -21.16 2.89
N LYS A 237 5.92 -21.78 2.37
CA LYS A 237 6.08 -22.91 1.44
C LYS A 237 6.73 -22.41 0.15
N TRP A 238 7.85 -23.04 -0.24
CA TRP A 238 8.62 -22.72 -1.45
C TRP A 238 9.42 -21.42 -1.45
N PHE A 239 9.38 -20.61 -0.39
CA PHE A 239 10.08 -19.32 -0.38
C PHE A 239 11.62 -19.48 -0.44
N GLN A 240 12.18 -20.51 0.21
CA GLN A 240 13.59 -20.84 0.05
C GLN A 240 13.96 -21.18 -1.41
N ARG A 241 13.09 -21.93 -2.10
CA ARG A 241 13.29 -22.27 -3.52
C ARG A 241 13.18 -21.03 -4.41
N TYR A 242 12.31 -20.08 -4.04
CA TYR A 242 12.18 -18.82 -4.74
C TYR A 242 13.44 -17.96 -4.65
N GLN A 243 14.08 -17.92 -3.47
CA GLN A 243 15.39 -17.28 -3.30
C GLN A 243 16.48 -17.95 -4.16
N ILE A 244 16.56 -19.28 -4.13
CA ILE A 244 17.54 -20.04 -4.95
C ILE A 244 17.32 -19.73 -6.43
N ARG A 245 16.07 -19.72 -6.88
CA ARG A 245 15.70 -19.34 -8.26
C ARG A 245 16.18 -17.93 -8.62
N GLY A 246 16.04 -16.97 -7.71
CA GLY A 246 16.52 -15.60 -7.93
C GLY A 246 18.02 -15.52 -8.21
N GLU A 247 18.83 -16.33 -7.52
CA GLU A 247 20.28 -16.39 -7.76
C GLU A 247 20.61 -17.19 -9.02
N GLU A 248 20.08 -18.41 -9.15
CA GLU A 248 20.44 -19.35 -10.23
C GLU A 248 19.90 -18.94 -11.61
N ASP A 249 18.63 -18.53 -11.69
CA ASP A 249 17.95 -18.27 -12.97
C ASP A 249 17.99 -16.79 -13.37
N TYR A 250 18.06 -15.87 -12.40
CA TYR A 250 17.98 -14.43 -12.62
C TYR A 250 19.28 -13.68 -12.32
N GLY A 251 20.30 -14.37 -11.79
CA GLY A 251 21.62 -13.78 -11.54
C GLY A 251 21.62 -12.69 -10.47
N ILE A 252 20.70 -12.75 -9.50
CA ILE A 252 20.66 -11.78 -8.39
C ILE A 252 21.87 -12.00 -7.48
N GLU A 253 22.62 -10.94 -7.21
CA GLU A 253 23.73 -10.99 -6.26
C GLU A 253 23.24 -10.70 -4.84
N TYR A 254 23.35 -11.69 -3.96
CA TYR A 254 23.01 -11.56 -2.55
C TYR A 254 24.23 -11.15 -1.72
N ILE A 255 24.22 -9.94 -1.19
CA ILE A 255 25.31 -9.35 -0.42
C ILE A 255 24.92 -9.34 1.06
N ARG A 256 25.67 -10.10 1.88
CA ARG A 256 25.43 -10.16 3.32
C ARG A 256 26.15 -9.01 4.03
N GLY A 257 25.51 -7.86 4.04
CA GLY A 257 25.95 -6.64 4.70
C GLY A 257 24.79 -5.66 4.86
N ARG A 258 24.68 -5.01 6.02
CA ARG A 258 23.76 -3.88 6.18
C ARG A 258 24.46 -2.65 5.60
N VAL A 259 23.78 -1.95 4.69
CA VAL A 259 24.28 -0.69 4.14
C VAL A 259 24.42 0.32 5.28
N ALA A 260 25.60 0.94 5.38
CA ALA A 260 25.90 1.94 6.39
C ALA A 260 25.37 3.32 5.97
N GLU A 261 25.64 3.71 4.73
CA GLU A 261 25.15 4.95 4.13
C GLU A 261 25.08 4.86 2.61
N ILE A 262 24.31 5.78 2.02
CA ILE A 262 24.20 5.98 0.58
C ILE A 262 24.65 7.41 0.25
N THR A 263 25.70 7.48 -0.55
CA THR A 263 26.21 8.73 -1.12
C THR A 263 25.83 8.82 -2.61
N GLU A 264 26.16 9.93 -3.26
CA GLU A 264 25.80 10.20 -4.66
C GLU A 264 27.06 10.62 -5.43
N ASP A 265 27.21 10.15 -6.67
CA ASP A 265 28.27 10.60 -7.58
C ASP A 265 27.85 11.83 -8.40
N ASP A 266 28.75 12.33 -9.25
CA ASP A 266 28.50 13.51 -10.09
C ASP A 266 27.39 13.31 -11.15
N GLU A 267 26.98 12.06 -11.42
CA GLU A 267 25.94 11.68 -12.38
C GLU A 267 24.62 11.26 -11.70
N HIS A 268 24.46 11.59 -10.41
CA HIS A 268 23.31 11.21 -9.58
C HIS A 268 23.14 9.70 -9.35
N ASN A 269 24.18 8.89 -9.57
CA ASN A 269 24.12 7.47 -9.27
C ASN A 269 24.34 7.24 -7.76
N PRO A 270 23.47 6.48 -7.09
CA PRO A 270 23.70 6.11 -5.70
C PRO A 270 24.93 5.22 -5.52
N VAL A 271 25.74 5.53 -4.50
CA VAL A 271 26.90 4.74 -4.08
C VAL A 271 26.63 4.18 -2.68
N LEU A 272 26.41 2.86 -2.59
CA LEU A 272 26.12 2.18 -1.33
C LEU A 272 27.42 1.77 -0.63
N TRP A 273 27.61 2.19 0.62
CA TRP A 273 28.74 1.78 1.46
C TRP A 273 28.31 0.71 2.46
N PHE A 274 29.03 -0.41 2.51
CA PHE A 274 28.65 -1.55 3.34
C PHE A 274 29.88 -2.39 3.73
N GLU A 275 29.75 -3.16 4.81
CA GLU A 275 30.68 -4.23 5.14
C GLU A 275 30.13 -5.55 4.61
N ASP A 276 30.88 -6.24 3.75
CA ASP A 276 30.56 -7.62 3.38
C ASP A 276 31.05 -8.56 4.48
N THR A 277 30.11 -9.09 5.26
CA THR A 277 30.42 -9.96 6.40
C THR A 277 31.02 -11.31 5.99
N ARG A 278 30.99 -11.69 4.71
CA ARG A 278 31.66 -12.90 4.21
C ARG A 278 33.15 -12.70 4.02
N THR A 279 33.56 -11.49 3.63
CA THR A 279 34.96 -11.13 3.37
C THR A 279 35.58 -10.34 4.53
N GLY A 280 34.77 -9.72 5.37
CA GLY A 280 35.20 -8.81 6.44
C GLY A 280 35.74 -7.48 5.92
N ALA A 281 35.41 -7.11 4.68
CA ALA A 281 35.90 -5.91 4.03
C ALA A 281 34.79 -4.86 3.88
N VAL A 282 35.14 -3.60 4.14
CA VAL A 282 34.32 -2.45 3.77
C VAL A 282 34.48 -2.21 2.28
N SER A 283 33.36 -2.16 1.57
CA SER A 283 33.29 -1.96 0.12
C SER A 283 32.23 -0.93 -0.23
N SER A 284 32.28 -0.45 -1.47
CA SER A 284 31.21 0.36 -2.05
C SER A 284 30.77 -0.18 -3.40
N LEU A 285 29.50 0.03 -3.72
CA LEU A 285 28.91 -0.34 -4.99
C LEU A 285 28.10 0.83 -5.55
N THR A 286 28.49 1.32 -6.72
CA THR A 286 27.68 2.27 -7.50
C THR A 286 26.62 1.52 -8.30
N VAL A 287 25.39 2.02 -8.25
CA VAL A 287 24.23 1.49 -8.99
C VAL A 287 23.47 2.64 -9.63
N ASP A 288 22.59 2.36 -10.59
CA ASP A 288 21.78 3.38 -11.25
C ASP A 288 20.57 3.80 -10.40
N LEU A 289 20.05 2.87 -9.58
CA LEU A 289 18.86 3.04 -8.76
C LEU A 289 18.98 2.23 -7.46
N VAL A 290 18.54 2.81 -6.34
CA VAL A 290 18.37 2.10 -5.08
C VAL A 290 16.90 1.99 -4.71
N VAL A 291 16.49 0.80 -4.29
CA VAL A 291 15.17 0.50 -3.75
C VAL A 291 15.28 0.18 -2.26
N LEU A 292 14.67 1.01 -1.43
CA LEU A 292 14.59 0.85 0.02
C LEU A 292 13.42 -0.06 0.38
N ALA A 293 13.72 -1.25 0.92
CA ALA A 293 12.71 -2.16 1.43
C ALA A 293 12.28 -1.70 2.83
N THR A 294 11.39 -0.70 2.85
CA THR A 294 10.90 0.00 4.05
C THR A 294 10.04 -0.89 4.93
N ALA A 295 10.09 -0.64 6.24
CA ALA A 295 9.20 -1.27 7.19
C ALA A 295 7.74 -1.04 6.82
N ALA A 296 6.93 -2.08 6.94
CA ALA A 296 5.48 -1.96 6.93
C ALA A 296 5.00 -1.78 8.38
N VAL A 297 4.09 -0.82 8.56
CA VAL A 297 3.51 -0.39 9.83
C VAL A 297 1.98 -0.49 9.73
N PRO A 298 1.23 -0.52 10.84
CA PRO A 298 -0.23 -0.45 10.78
C PRO A 298 -0.68 0.78 9.98
N SER A 299 -1.76 0.65 9.20
CA SER A 299 -2.31 1.80 8.47
C SER A 299 -2.65 2.96 9.41
N ARG A 300 -2.61 4.20 8.92
CA ARG A 300 -3.06 5.39 9.65
C ARG A 300 -4.48 5.25 10.20
N GLY A 301 -5.36 4.58 9.46
CA GLY A 301 -6.75 4.31 9.87
C GLY A 301 -6.88 3.28 11.00
N THR A 302 -5.87 2.45 11.25
CA THR A 302 -5.91 1.42 12.31
C THR A 302 -6.06 2.07 13.70
N ALA A 303 -5.31 3.14 13.97
CA ALA A 303 -5.36 3.82 15.26
C ALA A 303 -6.72 4.52 15.51
N GLU A 304 -7.34 5.02 14.45
CA GLU A 304 -8.67 5.64 14.52
C GLU A 304 -9.76 4.61 14.80
N ILE A 305 -9.78 3.52 14.04
CA ILE A 305 -10.74 2.42 14.24
C ILE A 305 -10.55 1.77 15.61
N ALA A 306 -9.31 1.57 16.07
CA ALA A 306 -9.05 1.04 17.40
C ALA A 306 -9.64 1.94 18.50
N ARG A 307 -9.56 3.27 18.38
CA ARG A 307 -10.20 4.20 19.32
C ARG A 307 -11.72 4.11 19.27
N LEU A 308 -12.31 4.13 18.07
CA LEU A 308 -13.77 4.05 17.89
C LEU A 308 -14.35 2.76 18.48
N LEU A 309 -13.64 1.64 18.32
CA LEU A 309 -14.05 0.32 18.78
C LEU A 309 -13.54 -0.03 20.19
N THR A 310 -12.81 0.88 20.85
CA THR A 310 -12.18 0.65 22.16
C THR A 310 -11.30 -0.62 22.20
N LEU A 311 -10.54 -0.84 21.13
CA LEU A 311 -9.62 -1.98 21.00
C LEU A 311 -8.27 -1.68 21.66
N GLU A 312 -7.68 -2.71 22.25
CA GLU A 312 -6.30 -2.65 22.70
C GLU A 312 -5.34 -2.76 21.50
N VAL A 313 -4.27 -1.97 21.53
CA VAL A 313 -3.16 -2.04 20.59
C VAL A 313 -1.84 -2.28 21.33
N ASP A 314 -0.85 -2.81 20.62
CA ASP A 314 0.50 -2.97 21.16
C ASP A 314 1.34 -1.69 21.06
N GLU A 315 2.57 -1.75 21.56
CA GLU A 315 3.54 -0.66 21.53
C GLU A 315 3.91 -0.16 20.12
N HIS A 316 3.54 -0.92 19.08
CA HIS A 316 3.78 -0.60 17.68
C HIS A 316 2.50 -0.22 16.93
N GLY A 317 1.35 -0.20 17.61
CA GLY A 317 0.05 0.19 17.08
C GLY A 317 -0.72 -0.94 16.37
N PHE A 318 -0.27 -2.19 16.47
CA PHE A 318 -1.03 -3.33 15.96
C PHE A 318 -2.16 -3.70 16.93
N ILE A 319 -3.29 -4.16 16.40
CA ILE A 319 -4.44 -4.59 17.20
C ILE A 319 -4.08 -5.87 17.98
N ARG A 320 -4.21 -5.82 19.31
CA ARG A 320 -3.95 -6.96 20.19
C ARG A 320 -5.09 -7.97 20.13
N GLY A 321 -4.71 -9.24 20.19
CA GLY A 321 -5.65 -10.33 20.41
C GLY A 321 -6.01 -10.53 21.88
N ASN A 322 -7.02 -11.36 22.14
CA ASN A 322 -7.42 -11.74 23.52
C ASN A 322 -6.50 -12.79 24.18
N GLY A 323 -5.40 -13.17 23.52
CA GLY A 323 -4.45 -14.18 23.99
C GLY A 323 -4.91 -15.63 23.91
N ARG A 324 -6.10 -15.92 23.34
CA ARG A 324 -6.67 -17.27 23.25
C ARG A 324 -6.90 -17.74 21.81
N SER A 325 -7.40 -16.87 20.93
CA SER A 325 -7.62 -17.17 19.51
C SER A 325 -6.93 -16.15 18.61
N GLY A 326 -6.69 -16.56 17.36
CA GLY A 326 -5.84 -15.82 16.43
C GLY A 326 -6.42 -14.48 15.97
N GLU A 327 -7.75 -14.37 15.90
CA GLU A 327 -8.44 -13.27 15.21
C GLU A 327 -9.40 -12.48 16.14
N GLU A 328 -9.70 -12.99 17.34
CA GLU A 328 -10.45 -12.22 18.35
C GLU A 328 -9.61 -11.02 18.83
N THR A 329 -10.30 -9.94 19.19
CA THR A 329 -9.70 -8.72 19.77
C THR A 329 -9.98 -8.65 21.28
N SER A 330 -9.60 -7.55 21.93
CA SER A 330 -9.97 -7.29 23.33
C SER A 330 -11.48 -7.12 23.57
N VAL A 331 -12.28 -6.91 22.51
CA VAL A 331 -13.72 -6.69 22.60
C VAL A 331 -14.49 -7.84 21.95
N GLU A 332 -15.42 -8.43 22.68
CA GLU A 332 -16.24 -9.54 22.19
C GLU A 332 -17.11 -9.12 20.99
N GLY A 333 -17.20 -9.97 19.97
CA GLY A 333 -17.93 -9.68 18.73
C GLY A 333 -17.14 -8.83 17.72
N ILE A 334 -15.95 -8.36 18.09
CA ILE A 334 -15.03 -7.64 17.20
C ILE A 334 -13.80 -8.50 16.94
N PHE A 335 -13.50 -8.71 15.67
CA PHE A 335 -12.38 -9.50 15.17
C PHE A 335 -11.44 -8.63 14.36
N ALA A 336 -10.20 -9.06 14.18
CA ALA A 336 -9.25 -8.40 13.28
C ALA A 336 -8.52 -9.43 12.42
N CYS A 337 -8.06 -9.03 11.25
CA CYS A 337 -7.29 -9.90 10.35
C CYS A 337 -6.35 -9.12 9.44
N GLY A 338 -5.32 -9.80 8.92
CA GLY A 338 -4.31 -9.21 8.07
C GLY A 338 -3.36 -8.30 8.84
N PHE A 339 -2.69 -7.42 8.10
CA PHE A 339 -1.52 -6.69 8.60
C PHE A 339 -1.81 -5.77 9.80
N CYS A 340 -3.06 -5.33 10.01
CA CYS A 340 -3.41 -4.50 11.17
C CYS A 340 -3.22 -5.21 12.52
N ARG A 341 -3.04 -6.54 12.53
CA ARG A 341 -2.69 -7.34 13.72
C ARG A 341 -1.20 -7.60 13.89
N GLY A 342 -0.43 -7.46 12.82
CA GLY A 342 0.99 -7.78 12.81
C GLY A 342 1.47 -8.11 11.40
N PRO A 343 2.80 -8.20 11.21
CA PRO A 343 3.38 -8.51 9.91
C PRO A 343 2.87 -9.83 9.31
N ALA A 344 2.19 -9.75 8.18
CA ALA A 344 1.61 -10.89 7.47
C ALA A 344 1.72 -10.70 5.94
N ASP A 345 1.96 -11.78 5.21
CA ASP A 345 1.90 -11.75 3.74
C ASP A 345 0.47 -11.94 3.21
N ILE A 346 0.30 -11.99 1.89
CA ILE A 346 -1.03 -12.15 1.28
C ILE A 346 -1.68 -13.50 1.65
N PRO A 347 -1.02 -14.68 1.47
CA PRO A 347 -1.58 -15.96 1.91
C PRO A 347 -2.01 -15.99 3.37
N GLU A 348 -1.17 -15.47 4.28
CA GLU A 348 -1.49 -15.41 5.70
C GLU A 348 -2.69 -14.49 5.97
N SER A 349 -2.72 -13.31 5.35
CA SER A 349 -3.84 -12.37 5.48
C SER A 349 -5.17 -12.98 5.00
N VAL A 350 -5.16 -13.75 3.91
CA VAL A 350 -6.35 -14.46 3.40
C VAL A 350 -6.80 -15.57 4.35
N CYS A 351 -5.86 -16.29 4.94
CA CYS A 351 -6.15 -17.32 5.95
C CYS A 351 -6.82 -16.70 7.18
N GLN A 352 -6.21 -15.64 7.73
CA GLN A 352 -6.76 -14.90 8.88
C GLN A 352 -8.14 -14.30 8.57
N ALA A 353 -8.35 -13.75 7.38
CA ALA A 353 -9.65 -13.22 6.98
C ALA A 353 -10.73 -14.32 6.94
N SER A 354 -10.38 -15.53 6.50
CA SER A 354 -11.28 -16.68 6.51
C SER A 354 -11.63 -17.12 7.92
N ALA A 355 -10.65 -17.13 8.83
CA ALA A 355 -10.86 -17.45 10.24
C ALA A 355 -11.73 -16.40 10.95
N ALA A 356 -11.45 -15.11 10.74
CA ALA A 356 -12.26 -14.00 11.26
C ALA A 356 -13.71 -14.07 10.76
N ALA A 357 -13.91 -14.38 9.48
CA ALA A 357 -15.25 -14.56 8.92
C ALA A 357 -16.01 -15.73 9.59
N ALA A 358 -15.33 -16.85 9.88
CA ALA A 358 -15.94 -17.99 10.57
C ALA A 358 -16.34 -17.64 12.01
N LEU A 359 -15.51 -16.89 12.74
CA LEU A 359 -15.81 -16.44 14.10
C LEU A 359 -16.94 -15.40 14.13
N ALA A 360 -16.94 -14.46 13.19
CA ALA A 360 -18.04 -13.50 13.04
C ALA A 360 -19.37 -14.21 12.71
N ALA A 361 -19.34 -15.21 11.82
CA ALA A 361 -20.51 -16.01 11.49
C ALA A 361 -21.08 -16.74 12.71
N ARG A 362 -20.23 -17.23 13.63
CA ARG A 362 -20.68 -17.85 14.90
C ARG A 362 -21.55 -16.88 15.71
N ILE A 363 -21.16 -15.61 15.81
CA ILE A 363 -21.96 -14.59 16.52
C ILE A 363 -23.29 -14.34 15.82
N VAL A 364 -23.25 -14.15 14.49
CA VAL A 364 -24.43 -13.80 13.70
C VAL A 364 -25.45 -14.95 13.63
N VAL A 365 -24.99 -16.21 13.52
CA VAL A 365 -25.86 -17.39 13.38
C VAL A 365 -26.42 -17.87 14.72
N CYS A 366 -25.68 -17.71 15.82
CA CYS A 366 -26.14 -18.14 17.15
C CYS A 366 -27.13 -17.15 17.82
N ARG A 367 -27.54 -16.09 17.12
CA ARG A 367 -28.62 -15.20 17.55
C ARG A 367 -29.93 -15.99 17.64
N LYS A 368 -30.39 -16.25 18.86
CA LYS A 368 -31.75 -16.70 19.17
C LYS A 368 -32.65 -15.49 19.42
#